data_AF-A0A5N6MMM2-F1
#
_entry.id   AF-A0A5N6MMM2-F1
#
_cell.length_a   1.000
_cell.length_b   1.000
_cell.length_c   1.000
_cell.angle_alpha   90.00
_cell.angle_beta   90.00
_cell.angle_gamma   90.00
#
_symmetry.space_group_name_H-M   'P 1'
#
loop_
_entity.id
_entity.type
_entity.pdbx_description
1 polymer ?
#
loop_
_entity_poly.entity_id
_entity_poly.type
_entity_poly.pdbx_seq_one_letter_code
_entity_poly.pdbx_strand_id
1 'polypeptide(L)'
;MFSESSSPISIGYELNKAKSTSGGNDTPVDEVEVLQRSLGERCGHVRGVARKVKSITPDLPPHMYAPAANELQQQLAEANARWAEQQRINEMMQQQINKLMSMQGGQGSSSFYYPGFETNQEKNQDQEEDEDESE
;
A
#
# COMPACT_ATOMS: atom_id res chain seq x y z
N MET A 1 -0.66 47.99 -16.48
CA MET A 1 -1.98 47.37 -16.35
C MET A 1 -2.11 46.94 -14.91
N PHE A 2 -2.90 47.67 -14.12
CA PHE A 2 -3.09 47.35 -12.70
C PHE A 2 -4.08 46.20 -12.61
N SER A 3 -3.65 45.07 -12.06
CA SER A 3 -4.57 44.00 -11.69
C SER A 3 -5.50 44.55 -10.62
N GLU A 4 -6.79 44.67 -10.93
CA GLU A 4 -7.82 44.95 -9.95
C GLU A 4 -7.82 43.80 -8.95
N SER A 5 -7.26 44.04 -7.77
CA SER A 5 -7.43 43.14 -6.63
C SER A 5 -8.88 43.24 -6.20
N SER A 6 -9.73 42.38 -6.76
CA SER A 6 -11.10 42.18 -6.30
C SER A 6 -11.03 41.77 -4.83
N SER A 7 -11.37 42.70 -3.93
CA SER A 7 -11.51 42.39 -2.51
C SER A 7 -12.48 41.22 -2.34
N PRO A 8 -12.21 40.26 -1.43
CA PRO A 8 -13.11 39.15 -1.21
C PRO A 8 -14.47 39.71 -0.78
N ILE A 9 -15.50 39.46 -1.59
CA ILE A 9 -16.87 39.85 -1.25
C ILE A 9 -17.27 38.99 -0.05
N SER A 10 -17.80 39.62 0.98
CA SER A 10 -18.21 38.92 2.20
C SER A 10 -19.23 37.82 1.87
N ILE A 11 -18.97 36.59 2.31
CA ILE A 11 -19.83 35.42 2.04
C ILE A 11 -21.28 35.72 2.45
N GLY A 12 -21.48 36.43 3.56
CA GLY A 12 -22.82 36.83 4.01
C GLY A 12 -23.55 37.75 3.03
N TYR A 13 -22.84 38.60 2.30
CA TYR A 13 -23.43 39.47 1.29
C TYR A 13 -23.90 38.68 0.06
N GLU A 14 -23.05 37.80 -0.48
CA GLU A 14 -23.44 36.96 -1.63
C GLU A 14 -24.53 35.96 -1.27
N LEU A 15 -24.52 35.42 -0.05
CA LEU A 15 -25.57 34.53 0.45
C LEU A 15 -26.91 35.26 0.57
N ASN A 16 -26.94 36.45 1.16
CA ASN A 16 -28.16 37.26 1.26
C ASN A 16 -28.69 37.68 -0.12
N LYS A 17 -27.79 38.02 -1.05
CA LYS A 17 -28.13 38.34 -2.43
C LYS A 17 -28.73 37.13 -3.16
N ALA A 18 -28.12 35.95 -3.04
CA ALA A 18 -28.63 34.73 -3.64
C ALA A 18 -30.03 34.37 -3.11
N LYS A 19 -30.24 34.43 -1.78
CA LYS A 19 -31.54 34.22 -1.14
C LYS A 19 -32.59 35.26 -1.56
N SER A 20 -32.16 36.50 -1.78
CA SER A 20 -33.05 37.56 -2.28
C SER A 20 -33.48 37.32 -3.72
N THR A 21 -32.61 36.75 -4.57
CA THR A 21 -32.94 36.42 -5.97
C THR A 21 -33.75 35.13 -6.11
N SER A 22 -33.64 34.20 -5.17
CA SER A 22 -34.28 32.87 -5.27
C SER A 22 -35.69 32.81 -4.68
N GLY A 23 -36.20 33.87 -4.06
CA GLY A 23 -37.57 33.94 -3.53
C GLY A 23 -37.68 33.97 -2.00
N GLY A 24 -36.58 34.20 -1.28
CA GLY A 24 -36.59 34.43 0.17
C GLY A 24 -35.81 33.39 0.96
N ASN A 25 -36.03 33.35 2.28
CA ASN A 25 -35.22 32.55 3.20
C ASN A 25 -35.44 31.04 3.13
N ASP A 26 -36.55 30.60 2.54
CA ASP A 26 -36.99 29.20 2.52
C ASP A 26 -36.66 28.47 1.22
N THR A 27 -36.10 29.19 0.24
CA THR A 27 -35.63 28.58 -1.01
C THR A 27 -34.20 28.08 -0.84
N PRO A 28 -33.90 26.81 -1.16
CA PRO A 28 -32.55 26.30 -1.08
C PRO A 28 -31.66 27.08 -2.06
N VAL A 29 -30.54 27.57 -1.55
CA VAL A 29 -29.51 28.26 -2.33
C VAL A 29 -28.32 27.33 -2.47
N ASP A 30 -27.68 27.34 -3.63
CA ASP A 30 -26.43 26.61 -3.86
C ASP A 30 -25.28 27.29 -3.08
N GLU A 31 -25.01 26.75 -1.89
CA GLU A 31 -23.95 27.24 -1.01
C GLU A 31 -22.56 27.10 -1.63
N VAL A 32 -22.35 26.10 -2.51
CA VAL A 32 -21.07 25.89 -3.19
C VAL A 32 -20.82 27.01 -4.19
N GLU A 33 -21.84 27.38 -4.95
CA GLU A 33 -21.76 28.49 -5.90
C GLU A 33 -21.52 29.83 -5.17
N VAL A 34 -22.22 30.06 -4.04
CA VAL A 34 -22.01 31.27 -3.21
C VAL A 34 -20.58 31.34 -2.69
N LEU A 35 -20.03 30.21 -2.20
CA LEU A 35 -18.65 30.14 -1.73
C LEU A 35 -17.66 30.35 -2.87
N GLN A 36 -17.89 29.79 -4.05
CA GLN A 36 -17.03 29.99 -5.22
C GLN A 36 -17.00 31.44 -5.69
N ARG A 37 -18.15 32.13 -5.73
CA ARG A 37 -18.21 33.56 -6.06
C ARG A 37 -17.53 34.43 -5.01
N SER A 38 -17.67 34.07 -3.72
CA SER A 38 -17.12 34.86 -2.60
C SER A 38 -15.61 34.67 -2.43
N LEU A 39 -15.12 33.43 -2.58
CA LEU A 39 -13.73 33.05 -2.34
C LEU A 39 -12.89 33.00 -3.63
N GLY A 40 -13.52 33.07 -4.79
CA GLY A 40 -12.89 32.88 -6.10
C GLY A 40 -12.68 31.42 -6.46
N GLU A 41 -12.28 31.16 -7.71
CA GLU A 41 -11.96 29.81 -8.17
C GLU A 41 -10.71 29.27 -7.47
N ARG A 42 -10.80 28.06 -6.92
CA ARG A 42 -9.63 27.34 -6.40
C ARG A 42 -8.75 26.89 -7.57
N CYS A 43 -7.82 27.73 -8.01
CA CYS A 43 -6.69 27.29 -8.80
C CYS A 43 -5.72 26.52 -7.89
N GLY A 44 -6.02 25.26 -7.62
CA GLY A 44 -5.08 24.36 -6.95
C GLY A 44 -3.77 24.33 -7.72
N HIS A 45 -2.66 24.64 -7.06
CA HIS A 45 -1.34 24.41 -7.63
C HIS A 45 -1.16 22.90 -7.81
N VAL A 46 -1.38 22.37 -9.02
CA VAL A 46 -0.75 21.10 -9.41
C VAL A 46 0.70 21.40 -9.78
N ARG A 47 1.50 21.82 -8.79
CA ARG A 47 2.93 22.06 -9.00
C ARG A 47 3.72 20.90 -8.44
N GLY A 48 4.00 19.93 -9.31
CA GLY A 48 4.88 18.82 -8.97
C GLY A 48 5.16 17.89 -10.14
N VAL A 49 5.52 18.42 -11.31
CA VAL A 49 6.15 17.57 -12.33
C VAL A 49 7.44 17.02 -11.74
N ALA A 50 7.57 15.70 -11.75
CA ALA A 50 8.58 14.92 -11.04
C ALA A 50 10.00 15.49 -11.18
N ARG A 51 10.50 16.15 -10.12
CA ARG A 51 11.94 16.34 -9.96
C ARG A 51 12.50 15.03 -9.44
N LYS A 52 13.33 14.34 -10.23
CA LYS A 52 14.15 13.24 -9.71
C LYS A 52 15.11 13.84 -8.71
N VAL A 53 14.79 13.70 -7.42
CA VAL A 53 15.71 14.03 -6.32
C VAL A 53 16.91 13.10 -6.51
N LYS A 54 18.03 13.64 -7.00
CA LYS A 54 19.30 12.97 -6.79
C LYS A 54 19.52 12.99 -5.28
N SER A 55 19.68 11.84 -4.65
CA SER A 55 19.94 11.75 -3.21
C SER A 55 21.13 12.65 -2.89
N ILE A 56 20.87 13.76 -2.22
CA ILE A 56 21.93 14.58 -1.63
C ILE A 56 22.24 13.83 -0.34
N THR A 57 23.29 13.01 -0.33
CA THR A 57 23.85 12.55 0.94
C THR A 57 24.28 13.83 1.65
N PRO A 58 23.63 14.21 2.76
CA PRO A 58 24.04 15.41 3.46
C PRO A 58 25.49 15.21 3.93
N ASP A 59 26.38 16.17 3.67
CA ASP A 59 27.78 16.08 4.11
C ASP A 59 27.84 16.34 5.62
N LEU A 60 27.37 15.36 6.42
CA LEU A 60 27.44 15.43 7.86
C LEU A 60 28.71 14.74 8.35
N PRO A 61 29.35 15.29 9.38
CA PRO A 61 30.51 14.66 9.99
C PRO A 61 30.13 13.25 10.52
N PRO A 62 31.06 12.26 10.47
CA PRO A 62 30.77 10.85 10.77
C PRO A 62 30.07 10.59 12.12
N HIS A 63 30.29 11.45 13.10
CA HIS A 63 29.68 11.32 14.43
C HIS A 63 28.16 11.55 14.45
N MET A 64 27.57 12.18 13.42
CA MET A 64 26.12 12.39 13.31
C MET A 64 25.39 11.20 12.69
N TYR A 65 26.10 10.34 11.95
CA TYR A 65 25.54 9.10 11.41
C TYR A 65 25.53 7.96 12.44
N ALA A 66 26.45 7.98 13.40
CA ALA A 66 26.68 6.87 14.31
C ALA A 66 25.48 6.50 15.21
N PRO A 67 24.69 7.45 15.77
CA PRO A 67 23.56 7.07 16.62
C PRO A 67 22.42 6.41 15.82
N ALA A 68 22.09 6.97 14.65
CA ALA A 68 21.00 6.47 13.80
C ALA A 68 21.37 5.18 13.05
N ALA A 69 22.64 5.00 12.68
CA ALA A 69 23.10 3.78 12.00
C ALA A 69 23.03 2.55 12.94
N ASN A 70 23.39 2.72 14.22
CA ASN A 70 23.33 1.63 15.19
C ASN A 70 21.89 1.20 15.49
N GLU A 71 20.97 2.15 15.66
CA GLU A 71 19.57 1.85 15.90
C GLU A 71 18.92 1.17 14.69
N LEU A 72 19.20 1.66 13.48
CA LEU A 72 18.71 1.04 12.24
C LEU A 72 19.25 -0.39 12.07
N GLN A 73 20.52 -0.61 12.38
CA GLN A 73 21.13 -1.94 12.30
C GLN A 73 20.49 -2.90 13.32
N GLN A 74 20.17 -2.42 14.52
CA GLN A 74 19.48 -3.21 15.53
C GLN A 74 18.05 -3.55 15.10
N GLN A 75 17.29 -2.59 14.55
CA GLN A 75 15.96 -2.85 14.02
C GLN A 75 15.97 -3.86 12.87
N LEU A 76 16.98 -3.80 11.98
CA LEU A 76 17.15 -4.78 10.91
C LEU A 76 17.46 -6.18 11.46
N ALA A 77 18.34 -6.28 12.46
CA ALA A 77 18.66 -7.55 13.10
C ALA A 77 17.43 -8.15 13.79
N GLU A 78 16.64 -7.35 14.51
CA GLU A 78 15.40 -7.79 15.15
C GLU A 78 14.34 -8.22 14.13
N ALA A 79 14.17 -7.46 13.04
CA ALA A 79 13.22 -7.79 11.98
C ALA A 79 13.58 -9.13 11.31
N ASN A 80 14.86 -9.36 11.05
CA ASN A 80 15.34 -10.62 10.50
C ASN A 80 15.15 -11.80 11.46
N ALA A 81 15.38 -11.60 12.77
CA ALA A 81 15.14 -12.62 13.77
C ALA A 81 13.65 -12.99 13.87
N ARG A 82 12.76 -11.99 13.87
CA ARG A 82 11.30 -12.19 13.85
C ARG A 82 10.85 -12.94 12.60
N TRP A 83 11.40 -12.60 11.44
CA TRP A 83 11.10 -13.27 10.18
C TRP A 83 11.51 -14.74 10.19
N ALA A 84 12.71 -15.04 10.69
CA ALA A 84 13.20 -16.42 10.79
C ALA A 84 12.33 -17.28 11.73
N GLU A 85 11.90 -16.72 12.87
CA GLU A 85 10.98 -17.41 13.78
C GLU A 85 9.63 -17.70 13.10
N GLN A 86 9.11 -16.74 12.34
CA GLN A 86 7.85 -16.93 11.61
C GLN A 86 7.96 -18.07 10.58
N GLN A 87 9.09 -18.21 9.90
CA GLN A 87 9.32 -19.34 8.99
C GLN A 87 9.30 -20.67 9.74
N ARG A 88 9.96 -20.74 10.91
CA ARG A 88 9.96 -21.96 11.76
C ARG A 88 8.55 -22.34 12.21
N ILE A 89 7.73 -21.36 12.60
CA ILE A 89 6.32 -21.60 12.99
C ILE A 89 5.52 -22.12 11.80
N ASN A 90 5.70 -21.53 10.61
CA ASN A 90 5.00 -21.95 9.40
C ASN A 90 5.37 -23.39 9.01
N GLU A 91 6.65 -23.75 9.06
CA GLU A 91 7.13 -25.11 8.81
C GLU A 91 6.52 -26.11 9.80
N MET A 92 6.53 -25.77 11.10
CA MET A 92 5.95 -26.61 12.13
C MET A 92 4.44 -26.85 11.90
N MET A 93 3.71 -25.80 11.53
CA MET A 93 2.29 -25.88 11.22
C MET A 93 2.04 -26.80 10.01
N GLN A 94 2.83 -26.65 8.93
CA GLN A 94 2.71 -27.53 7.76
C GLN A 94 3.00 -28.99 8.11
N GLN A 95 4.01 -29.26 8.94
CA GLN A 95 4.29 -30.62 9.41
C GLN A 95 3.12 -31.20 10.21
N GLN A 96 2.47 -30.42 11.06
CA GLN A 96 1.28 -30.86 11.79
C GLN A 96 0.11 -31.16 10.84
N ILE A 97 -0.13 -30.31 9.84
CA ILE A 97 -1.16 -30.53 8.81
C ILE A 97 -0.87 -31.83 8.05
N ASN A 98 0.36 -32.03 7.57
CA ASN A 98 0.74 -33.24 6.84
C ASN A 98 0.57 -34.50 7.70
N LYS A 99 0.89 -34.44 9.00
CA LYS A 99 0.66 -35.53 9.94
C LYS A 99 -0.84 -35.85 10.09
N LEU A 100 -1.69 -34.83 10.26
CA LEU A 100 -3.14 -35.02 10.34
C LEU A 100 -3.72 -35.63 9.05
N MET A 101 -3.29 -35.13 7.89
CA MET A 101 -3.67 -35.67 6.58
C MET A 101 -3.23 -37.13 6.41
N SER A 102 -2.02 -37.48 6.87
CA SER A 102 -1.53 -38.87 6.82
C SER A 102 -2.34 -39.82 7.71
N MET A 103 -2.93 -39.32 8.81
CA MET A 103 -3.78 -40.12 9.70
C MET A 103 -5.23 -40.24 9.18
N GLN A 104 -5.70 -39.26 8.41
CA GLN A 104 -7.01 -39.32 7.74
C GLN A 104 -6.99 -40.09 6.40
N GLY A 105 -5.82 -40.42 5.85
CA GLY A 105 -5.67 -41.22 4.63
C GLY A 105 -6.24 -42.65 4.69
N GLY A 106 -6.82 -43.07 5.82
CA GLY A 106 -7.52 -44.35 5.98
C GLY A 106 -9.05 -44.29 5.87
N GLN A 107 -9.69 -43.13 6.04
CA GLN A 107 -11.17 -43.04 6.01
C GLN A 107 -11.61 -41.67 5.50
N GLY A 108 -12.42 -41.69 4.44
CA GLY A 108 -12.60 -40.55 3.54
C GLY A 108 -13.44 -39.37 4.02
N SER A 109 -13.56 -38.44 3.07
CA SER A 109 -14.52 -37.33 2.98
C SER A 109 -14.23 -36.08 3.81
N SER A 110 -13.59 -35.07 3.19
CA SER A 110 -14.23 -33.79 2.86
C SER A 110 -13.17 -32.78 2.42
N SER A 111 -13.39 -32.21 1.24
CA SER A 111 -12.58 -31.17 0.59
C SER A 111 -12.30 -29.97 1.51
N PHE A 112 -11.03 -29.67 1.75
CA PHE A 112 -10.56 -28.34 2.16
C PHE A 112 -9.44 -27.93 1.21
N TYR A 113 -9.79 -27.11 0.22
CA TYR A 113 -8.85 -26.61 -0.81
C TYR A 113 -8.04 -25.44 -0.23
N TYR A 114 -6.73 -25.62 -0.05
CA TYR A 114 -5.80 -24.52 0.19
C TYR A 114 -5.26 -24.00 -1.15
N PRO A 115 -5.37 -22.69 -1.46
CA PRO A 115 -4.87 -22.14 -2.71
C PRO A 115 -3.33 -22.07 -2.72
N GLY A 116 -2.76 -22.87 -3.64
CA GLY A 116 -1.44 -22.86 -4.28
C GLY A 116 -0.28 -22.04 -3.71
N PHE A 117 0.78 -22.73 -3.31
CA PHE A 117 2.09 -22.49 -3.93
C PHE A 117 2.51 -23.78 -4.64
N GLU A 118 2.79 -23.68 -5.94
CA GLU A 118 3.23 -24.81 -6.76
C GLU A 118 4.61 -25.26 -6.26
N THR A 119 4.68 -26.46 -5.69
CA THR A 119 5.96 -27.13 -5.49
C THR A 119 6.44 -27.61 -6.86
N ASN A 120 7.47 -26.94 -7.38
CA ASN A 120 8.26 -27.47 -8.49
C ASN A 120 8.88 -28.80 -8.02
N GLN A 121 8.22 -29.92 -8.32
CA GLN A 121 8.87 -31.22 -8.30
C GLN A 121 9.87 -31.23 -9.45
N GLU A 122 11.11 -30.87 -9.15
CA GLU A 122 12.26 -31.20 -9.97
C GLU A 122 12.36 -32.72 -10.01
N LYS A 123 11.82 -33.30 -11.09
CA LYS A 123 11.80 -34.74 -11.36
C LYS A 123 13.22 -35.17 -11.78
N ASN A 124 14.13 -35.26 -10.81
CA ASN A 124 15.35 -36.04 -10.95
C ASN A 124 14.98 -37.51 -10.74
N GLN A 125 14.87 -38.26 -11.83
CA GLN A 125 14.97 -39.72 -11.80
C GLN A 125 15.52 -40.17 -13.16
N ASP A 126 16.85 -40.15 -13.19
CA ASP A 126 17.75 -41.23 -13.61
C ASP A 126 17.25 -42.15 -14.73
N GLN A 127 17.98 -42.08 -15.85
CA GLN A 127 18.06 -43.11 -16.87
C GLN A 127 18.53 -44.42 -16.22
N GLU A 128 17.69 -45.45 -16.23
CA GLU A 128 18.19 -46.82 -16.28
C GLU A 128 17.99 -47.33 -17.71
N GLU A 129 19.12 -47.70 -18.30
CA GLU A 129 19.27 -48.35 -19.58
C GLU A 129 18.77 -49.79 -19.46
N ASP A 130 17.67 -50.13 -20.12
CA ASP A 130 17.35 -51.52 -20.42
C ASP A 130 17.86 -51.84 -21.84
N GLU A 131 19.13 -52.24 -21.92
CA GLU A 131 19.58 -53.15 -22.97
C GLU A 131 19.11 -54.54 -22.57
N ASP A 132 18.15 -55.13 -23.31
CA ASP A 132 18.20 -56.58 -23.52
C ASP A 132 17.57 -57.01 -24.84
N GLU A 133 18.40 -57.79 -25.52
CA GLU A 133 18.38 -58.38 -26.85
C GLU A 133 17.12 -59.23 -27.12
N SER A 134 16.51 -59.08 -28.29
CA SER A 134 15.46 -59.99 -28.79
C SER A 134 16.03 -60.85 -29.92
N GLU A 135 15.87 -62.18 -29.79
CA GLU A 135 16.19 -63.23 -30.79
C GLU A 135 15.70 -62.94 -32.23
#